data_AF-A0A974U4P7-F1
#
_entry.id   AF-A0A974U4P7-F1
#
_cell.length_a   1.000
_cell.length_b   1.000
_cell.length_c   1.000
_cell.angle_alpha   90.00
_cell.angle_beta   90.00
_cell.angle_gamma   90.00
#
_symmetry.space_group_name_H-M   'P 1'
#
loop_
_entity.id
_entity.type
_entity.pdbx_description
1 polymer ?
#
loop_
_entity_poly.entity_id
_entity_poly.type
_entity_poly.pdbx_seq_one_letter_code
_entity_poly.pdbx_strand_id
1 'polypeptide(L)'
;MKITKFLTILAVTSLLATSCKEEKKETETQVIVPTEATSSFIIKPEGTSVKWTAFKTTKKVPVGGEFATLNFEKKSGATPEEALNNLEFSIPVSSLFTKDDTRDAKLKASFFGAMLNTDLIKGIIKYNNGNYSATITMNGVTEDLPLDVSIAEERRVTMKAKMDLKKWNALNALETLNKVCLDLHKGADGVSKTWEDVDIEISTYLRDK
;
A
#
# COMPACT_ATOMS: atom_id res chain seq x y z
N MET A 1 -71.03 8.80 -66.67
CA MET A 1 -71.51 10.00 -67.37
C MET A 1 -72.33 10.85 -66.39
N LYS A 2 -72.14 12.19 -66.41
CA LYS A 2 -72.47 13.24 -65.41
C LYS A 2 -71.21 13.65 -64.61
N ILE A 3 -70.31 14.49 -65.16
CA ILE A 3 -70.37 15.94 -65.46
C ILE A 3 -70.34 16.81 -64.19
N THR A 4 -69.11 17.09 -63.76
CA THR A 4 -68.47 18.39 -63.44
C THR A 4 -69.31 19.63 -63.09
N LYS A 5 -68.85 20.39 -62.08
CA LYS A 5 -68.68 21.87 -62.00
C LYS A 5 -67.98 22.18 -60.66
N PHE A 6 -66.65 22.35 -60.58
CA PHE A 6 -65.84 23.54 -60.86
C PHE A 6 -66.41 24.86 -60.30
N LEU A 7 -65.74 25.39 -59.27
CA LEU A 7 -65.67 26.82 -58.97
C LEU A 7 -64.20 27.16 -58.64
N THR A 8 -63.72 28.24 -59.23
CA THR A 8 -62.32 28.59 -59.46
C THR A 8 -62.03 29.97 -58.83
N ILE A 9 -60.72 30.30 -58.67
CA ILE A 9 -60.10 31.64 -58.56
C ILE A 9 -60.03 32.17 -57.11
N LEU A 10 -58.88 32.61 -56.56
CA LEU A 10 -57.92 33.59 -57.08
C LEU A 10 -56.48 33.38 -56.54
N ALA A 11 -55.52 33.66 -57.42
CA ALA A 11 -54.08 33.60 -57.21
C ALA A 11 -53.50 34.88 -56.58
N VAL A 12 -52.41 34.73 -55.82
CA VAL A 12 -51.37 35.77 -55.69
C VAL A 12 -50.01 35.07 -55.73
N THR A 13 -49.29 35.30 -56.81
CA THR A 13 -47.85 35.01 -56.99
C THR A 13 -47.05 36.26 -56.65
N SER A 14 -46.04 36.13 -55.80
CA SER A 14 -44.89 37.02 -55.75
C SER A 14 -43.60 36.18 -55.72
N LEU A 15 -42.81 36.32 -56.79
CA LEU A 15 -41.42 35.89 -56.87
C LEU A 15 -40.49 36.92 -56.17
N LEU A 16 -39.23 36.49 -56.03
CA LEU A 16 -37.98 37.19 -55.61
C LEU A 16 -37.61 36.88 -54.14
N ALA A 17 -36.41 36.42 -53.77
CA ALA A 17 -35.14 36.32 -54.47
C ALA A 17 -34.30 35.13 -53.95
N THR A 18 -33.42 34.63 -54.81
CA THR A 18 -32.44 33.58 -54.57
C THR A 18 -31.35 34.04 -53.59
N SER A 19 -31.10 33.26 -52.54
CA SER A 19 -29.82 33.27 -51.82
C SER A 19 -29.45 31.81 -51.53
N CYS A 20 -28.63 31.23 -52.41
CA CYS A 20 -27.93 29.99 -52.14
C CYS A 20 -26.92 30.25 -51.02
N LYS A 21 -27.13 29.60 -49.87
CA LYS A 21 -26.08 29.40 -48.89
C LYS A 21 -26.06 27.92 -48.54
N GLU A 22 -24.93 27.31 -48.86
CA GLU A 22 -24.59 25.88 -48.75
C GLU A 22 -25.21 25.17 -47.53
N GLU A 23 -25.95 24.09 -47.80
CA GLU A 23 -26.29 23.08 -46.82
C GLU A 23 -25.02 22.32 -46.41
N LYS A 24 -24.41 22.77 -45.32
CA LYS A 24 -23.45 21.96 -44.56
C LYS A 24 -24.23 20.94 -43.75
N LYS A 25 -24.12 19.70 -44.20
CA LYS A 25 -24.25 18.44 -43.45
C LYS A 25 -24.12 18.68 -41.93
N GLU A 26 -25.23 18.59 -41.22
CA GLU A 26 -25.23 18.50 -39.76
C GLU A 26 -24.35 17.30 -39.38
N THR A 27 -23.18 17.63 -38.87
CA THR A 27 -22.35 16.68 -38.14
C THR A 27 -23.01 16.59 -36.78
N GLU A 28 -23.62 15.45 -36.46
CA GLU A 28 -23.96 15.10 -35.09
C GLU A 28 -22.70 15.31 -34.24
N THR A 29 -22.71 16.39 -33.48
CA THR A 29 -21.75 16.64 -32.43
C THR A 29 -21.86 15.46 -31.47
N GLN A 30 -20.91 14.53 -31.57
CA GLN A 30 -20.67 13.58 -30.50
C GLN A 30 -20.53 14.40 -29.22
N VAL A 31 -21.50 14.23 -28.32
CA VAL A 31 -21.35 14.66 -26.94
C VAL A 31 -20.15 13.89 -26.42
N ILE A 32 -19.01 14.58 -26.35
CA ILE A 32 -17.85 14.09 -25.63
C ILE A 32 -18.29 14.15 -24.16
N VAL A 33 -18.90 13.07 -23.68
CA VAL A 33 -19.00 12.83 -22.24
C VAL A 33 -17.56 12.93 -21.75
N PRO A 34 -17.23 13.84 -20.84
CA PRO A 34 -15.90 13.85 -20.24
C PRO A 34 -15.67 12.43 -19.74
N THR A 35 -14.65 11.76 -20.26
CA THR A 35 -14.20 10.50 -19.69
C THR A 35 -13.86 10.84 -18.25
N GLU A 36 -14.74 10.48 -17.31
CA GLU A 36 -14.44 10.60 -15.89
C GLU A 36 -13.07 9.95 -15.71
N ALA A 37 -12.11 10.74 -15.21
CA ALA A 37 -10.82 10.21 -14.84
C ALA A 37 -11.12 9.14 -13.79
N THR A 38 -11.06 7.87 -14.20
CA THR A 38 -11.14 6.73 -13.30
C THR A 38 -10.11 6.98 -12.21
N SER A 39 -10.56 7.25 -10.99
CA SER A 39 -9.69 7.51 -9.87
C SER A 39 -8.82 6.27 -9.67
N SER A 40 -7.53 6.40 -9.96
CA SER A 40 -6.57 5.33 -9.77
C SER A 40 -5.86 5.53 -8.44
N PHE A 41 -5.85 4.50 -7.60
CA PHE A 41 -5.04 4.47 -6.38
C PHE A 41 -3.66 3.95 -6.72
N ILE A 42 -2.64 4.78 -6.54
CA ILE A 42 -1.26 4.44 -6.87
C ILE A 42 -0.43 4.35 -5.60
N ILE A 43 0.09 3.16 -5.31
CA ILE A 43 1.10 2.99 -4.27
C ILE A 43 2.50 3.06 -4.87
N LYS A 44 3.38 3.75 -4.15
CA LYS A 44 4.80 3.91 -4.49
C LYS A 44 5.67 3.76 -3.24
N PRO A 45 6.91 3.28 -3.38
CA PRO A 45 7.80 3.09 -2.23
C PRO A 45 8.11 4.41 -1.54
N GLU A 46 8.25 5.51 -2.30
CA GLU A 46 8.45 6.81 -1.69
C GLU A 46 7.22 7.20 -0.88
N GLY A 47 7.41 7.58 0.39
CA GLY A 47 6.32 7.93 1.29
C GLY A 47 5.67 6.73 1.99
N THR A 48 6.24 5.54 1.85
CA THR A 48 5.91 4.41 2.71
C THR A 48 6.94 4.29 3.83
N SER A 49 6.50 4.27 5.08
CA SER A 49 7.36 4.07 6.26
C SER A 49 7.07 2.74 6.93
N VAL A 50 8.12 2.03 7.36
CA VAL A 50 8.00 0.78 8.14
C VAL A 50 8.69 0.96 9.48
N LYS A 51 7.90 1.04 10.55
CA LYS A 51 8.37 1.18 11.93
C LYS A 51 8.10 -0.08 12.72
N TRP A 52 8.92 -0.32 13.72
CA TRP A 52 8.77 -1.44 14.62
C TRP A 52 9.07 -1.04 16.06
N THR A 53 8.45 -1.73 17.01
CA THR A 53 8.76 -1.64 18.44
C THR A 53 8.92 -3.04 19.00
N ALA A 54 10.12 -3.33 19.51
CA ALA A 54 10.40 -4.53 20.29
C ALA A 54 10.50 -4.17 21.78
N PHE A 55 10.64 -5.17 22.65
CA PHE A 55 10.64 -4.92 24.10
C PHE A 55 11.77 -5.64 24.83
N LYS A 56 12.30 -4.98 25.87
CA LYS A 56 13.33 -5.52 26.76
C LYS A 56 12.96 -5.38 28.24
N THR A 57 13.69 -6.08 29.10
CA THR A 57 13.46 -6.18 30.55
C THR A 57 12.12 -6.80 30.91
N THR A 58 11.94 -7.17 32.17
CA THR A 58 10.67 -7.69 32.70
C THR A 58 9.55 -6.66 32.75
N LYS A 59 9.89 -5.36 32.87
CA LYS A 59 8.94 -4.24 32.76
C LYS A 59 8.51 -3.93 31.32
N LYS A 60 8.99 -4.70 30.33
CA LYS A 60 8.63 -4.57 28.92
C LYS A 60 8.86 -3.16 28.37
N VAL A 61 10.06 -2.64 28.61
CA VAL A 61 10.51 -1.33 28.11
C VAL A 61 10.62 -1.38 26.58
N PRO A 62 10.00 -0.45 25.84
CA PRO A 62 10.03 -0.45 24.39
C PRO A 62 11.39 -0.02 23.83
N VAL A 63 11.75 -0.60 22.70
CA VAL A 63 12.86 -0.21 21.84
C VAL A 63 12.32 -0.06 20.43
N GLY A 64 12.30 1.17 19.93
CA GLY A 64 11.77 1.50 18.60
C GLY A 64 12.86 1.55 17.54
N GLY A 65 12.48 1.25 16.31
CA GLY A 65 13.29 1.44 15.12
C GLY A 65 12.45 1.49 13.86
N GLU A 66 13.14 1.64 12.73
CA GLU A 66 12.54 1.64 11.41
C GLU A 66 13.45 0.93 10.41
N PHE A 67 12.88 0.61 9.25
CA PHE A 67 13.66 0.30 8.06
C PHE A 67 13.60 1.52 7.15
N ALA A 68 14.76 2.13 6.88
CA ALA A 68 14.86 3.31 6.03
C ALA A 68 14.57 3.01 4.55
N THR A 69 14.54 1.74 4.16
CA THR A 69 14.27 1.31 2.80
C THR A 69 13.23 0.19 2.76
N LEU A 70 12.22 0.40 1.94
CA LEU A 70 11.24 -0.61 1.53
C LEU A 70 11.17 -0.57 0.01
N ASN A 71 11.49 -1.69 -0.64
CA ASN A 71 11.49 -1.83 -2.08
C ASN A 71 10.20 -2.51 -2.54
N PHE A 72 9.50 -1.92 -3.50
CA PHE A 72 8.45 -2.57 -4.26
C PHE A 72 8.19 -1.80 -5.56
N GLU A 73 7.65 -2.49 -6.55
CA GLU A 73 7.27 -1.85 -7.81
C GLU A 73 6.00 -1.02 -7.64
N LYS A 74 5.99 0.17 -8.26
CA LYS A 74 4.78 1.00 -8.32
C LYS A 74 3.61 0.16 -8.81
N LYS A 75 2.48 0.22 -8.10
CA LYS A 75 1.26 -0.50 -8.44
C LYS A 75 0.05 0.42 -8.39
N SER A 76 -0.93 0.14 -9.25
CA SER A 76 -2.21 0.85 -9.30
C SER A 76 -3.40 -0.11 -9.15
N GLY A 77 -4.49 0.37 -8.57
CA GLY A 77 -5.79 -0.30 -8.53
C GLY A 77 -6.95 0.68 -8.70
N ALA A 78 -8.13 0.17 -9.04
CA ALA A 78 -9.37 0.96 -9.05
C ALA A 78 -9.88 1.24 -7.63
N THR A 79 -9.45 0.42 -6.66
CA THR A 79 -9.67 0.65 -5.23
C THR A 79 -8.36 0.57 -4.44
N PRO A 80 -8.33 1.05 -3.18
CA PRO A 80 -7.19 0.83 -2.29
C PRO A 80 -6.81 -0.64 -2.12
N GLU A 81 -7.80 -1.54 -2.00
CA GLU A 81 -7.61 -2.98 -1.87
C GLU A 81 -6.85 -3.52 -3.08
N GLU A 82 -7.24 -3.14 -4.30
CA GLU A 82 -6.59 -3.59 -5.53
C GLU A 82 -5.16 -3.06 -5.66
N ALA A 83 -4.91 -1.82 -5.21
CA ALA A 83 -3.58 -1.23 -5.22
C ALA A 83 -2.62 -1.94 -4.23
N LEU A 84 -3.15 -2.48 -3.13
CA LEU A 84 -2.39 -3.13 -2.07
C LEU A 84 -2.28 -4.65 -2.25
N ASN A 85 -3.34 -5.33 -2.72
CA ASN A 85 -3.39 -6.78 -2.83
C ASN A 85 -2.34 -7.29 -3.81
N ASN A 86 -1.64 -8.38 -3.50
CA ASN A 86 -0.51 -8.91 -4.28
C ASN A 86 0.61 -7.89 -4.52
N LEU A 87 0.84 -6.96 -3.59
CA LEU A 87 2.02 -6.09 -3.63
C LEU A 87 3.21 -6.84 -3.03
N GLU A 88 4.16 -7.20 -3.88
CA GLU A 88 5.41 -7.82 -3.46
C GLU A 88 6.41 -6.75 -3.01
N PHE A 89 7.07 -6.99 -1.88
CA PHE A 89 8.04 -6.07 -1.31
C PHE A 89 9.28 -6.80 -0.79
N SER A 90 10.36 -6.03 -0.64
CA SER A 90 11.55 -6.45 0.10
C SER A 90 12.12 -5.32 0.95
N ILE A 91 12.68 -5.68 2.10
CA ILE A 91 13.29 -4.76 3.05
C ILE A 91 14.75 -5.18 3.24
N PRO A 92 15.73 -4.33 2.87
CA PRO A 92 17.13 -4.55 3.20
C PRO A 92 17.34 -4.45 4.71
N VAL A 93 17.84 -5.51 5.34
CA VAL A 93 18.20 -5.46 6.77
C VAL A 93 19.29 -4.44 7.06
N SER A 94 20.15 -4.17 6.07
CA SER A 94 21.15 -3.10 6.12
C SER A 94 20.54 -1.70 6.33
N SER A 95 19.28 -1.49 5.95
CA SER A 95 18.53 -0.25 6.14
C SER A 95 17.92 -0.08 7.53
N LEU A 96 18.07 -1.07 8.43
CA LEU A 96 17.65 -0.97 9.81
C LEU A 96 18.30 0.25 10.47
N PHE A 97 17.46 1.05 11.13
CA PHE A 97 17.85 2.27 11.79
C PHE A 97 17.09 2.46 13.11
N THR A 98 17.83 2.73 14.18
CA THR A 98 17.25 2.97 15.51
C THR A 98 17.67 4.30 16.13
N LYS A 99 18.28 5.19 15.34
CA LYS A 99 18.93 6.44 15.80
C LYS A 99 20.12 6.21 16.76
N ASP A 100 20.67 5.00 16.76
CA ASP A 100 21.81 4.59 17.56
C ASP A 100 22.64 3.60 16.73
N ASP A 101 23.74 4.08 16.15
CA ASP A 101 24.56 3.30 15.23
C ASP A 101 25.17 2.04 15.89
N THR A 102 25.44 2.10 17.21
CA THR A 102 25.96 0.96 17.96
C THR A 102 24.90 -0.11 18.10
N ARG A 103 23.65 0.29 18.40
CA ARG A 103 22.51 -0.62 18.43
C ARG A 103 22.22 -1.18 17.05
N ASP A 104 22.30 -0.37 16.00
CA ASP A 104 22.05 -0.81 14.62
C ASP A 104 23.06 -1.87 14.19
N ALA A 105 24.35 -1.63 14.45
CA ALA A 105 25.41 -2.61 14.19
C ALA A 105 25.18 -3.92 14.95
N LYS A 106 24.78 -3.84 16.23
CA LYS A 106 24.53 -5.01 17.06
C LYS A 106 23.27 -5.79 16.64
N LEU A 107 22.20 -5.13 16.24
CA LEU A 107 21.00 -5.78 15.69
C LEU A 107 21.31 -6.50 14.38
N LYS A 108 22.03 -5.84 13.46
CA LYS A 108 22.44 -6.43 12.17
C LYS A 108 23.35 -7.63 12.38
N ALA A 109 24.35 -7.53 13.27
CA ALA A 109 25.32 -8.61 13.48
C ALA A 109 24.81 -9.76 14.37
N SER A 110 24.10 -9.46 15.46
CA SER A 110 23.76 -10.46 16.47
C SER A 110 22.35 -11.03 16.34
N PHE A 111 21.37 -10.22 15.94
CA PHE A 111 20.00 -10.71 15.73
C PHE A 111 19.85 -11.25 14.31
N PHE A 112 19.95 -10.38 13.30
CA PHE A 112 19.82 -10.81 11.91
C PHE A 112 21.01 -11.65 11.42
N GLY A 113 22.22 -11.40 11.92
CA GLY A 113 23.39 -12.22 11.58
C GLY A 113 23.36 -13.64 12.16
N ALA A 114 22.46 -13.92 13.12
CA ALA A 114 22.24 -15.26 13.66
C ALA A 114 21.13 -16.04 12.91
N MET A 115 20.53 -15.44 11.87
CA MET A 115 19.45 -16.02 11.07
C MET A 115 19.94 -16.41 9.67
N LEU A 116 19.12 -17.19 8.95
CA LEU A 116 19.39 -17.59 7.57
C LEU A 116 18.86 -16.55 6.56
N ASN A 117 19.61 -16.32 5.49
CA ASN A 117 19.21 -15.50 4.32
C ASN A 117 18.71 -14.10 4.70
N THR A 118 19.47 -13.37 5.51
CA THR A 118 19.01 -12.14 6.16
C THR A 118 19.28 -10.85 5.44
N ASP A 119 19.87 -10.87 4.26
CA ASP A 119 20.08 -9.64 3.49
C ASP A 119 18.75 -8.90 3.21
N LEU A 120 17.70 -9.68 2.93
CA LEU A 120 16.36 -9.17 2.63
C LEU A 120 15.29 -9.91 3.44
N ILE A 121 14.42 -9.14 4.10
CA ILE A 121 13.09 -9.62 4.49
C ILE A 121 12.20 -9.44 3.26
N LYS A 122 11.50 -10.49 2.84
CA LYS A 122 10.63 -10.44 1.65
C LYS A 122 9.19 -10.67 2.05
N GLY A 123 8.24 -10.11 1.32
CA GLY A 123 6.85 -10.45 1.53
C GLY A 123 5.93 -10.03 0.42
N ILE A 124 4.67 -10.43 0.57
CA ILE A 124 3.56 -10.07 -0.30
C ILE A 124 2.36 -9.69 0.55
N ILE A 125 1.75 -8.55 0.26
CA ILE A 125 0.49 -8.15 0.88
C ILE A 125 -0.65 -8.93 0.21
N LYS A 126 -1.54 -9.49 1.00
CA LYS A 126 -2.74 -10.21 0.55
C LYS A 126 -3.98 -9.55 1.13
N TYR A 127 -5.01 -9.44 0.30
CA TYR A 127 -6.35 -9.06 0.69
C TYR A 127 -7.31 -10.18 0.31
N ASN A 128 -8.08 -10.65 1.29
CA ASN A 128 -9.09 -11.67 1.08
C ASN A 128 -10.33 -11.36 1.93
N ASN A 129 -11.44 -11.05 1.26
CA ASN A 129 -12.76 -10.86 1.86
C ASN A 129 -12.73 -9.95 3.11
N GLY A 130 -12.16 -8.75 2.97
CA GLY A 130 -12.07 -7.76 4.06
C GLY A 130 -10.89 -7.94 5.01
N ASN A 131 -10.11 -9.01 4.90
CA ASN A 131 -8.95 -9.26 5.75
C ASN A 131 -7.65 -9.02 4.99
N TYR A 132 -6.70 -8.35 5.65
CA TYR A 132 -5.36 -8.14 5.14
C TYR A 132 -4.34 -9.02 5.87
N SER A 133 -3.36 -9.54 5.15
CA SER A 133 -2.18 -10.18 5.71
C SER A 133 -0.93 -9.84 4.91
N ALA A 134 0.24 -9.96 5.52
CA ALA A 134 1.51 -10.01 4.84
C ALA A 134 2.07 -11.43 4.95
N THR A 135 2.25 -12.12 3.82
CA THR A 135 3.04 -13.35 3.80
C THR A 135 4.51 -12.96 3.79
N ILE A 136 5.23 -13.20 4.88
CA ILE A 136 6.60 -12.73 5.10
C ILE A 136 7.55 -13.92 5.15
N THR A 137 8.65 -13.80 4.41
CA THR A 137 9.79 -14.71 4.49
C THR A 137 10.93 -14.06 5.27
N MET A 138 11.31 -14.69 6.38
CA MET A 138 12.41 -14.28 7.25
C MET A 138 13.04 -15.52 7.88
N ASN A 139 14.36 -15.55 8.03
CA ASN A 139 15.09 -16.68 8.63
C ASN A 139 14.80 -18.03 7.94
N GLY A 140 14.63 -18.01 6.61
CA GLY A 140 14.30 -19.19 5.81
C GLY A 140 12.89 -19.74 6.00
N VAL A 141 12.04 -19.08 6.79
CA VAL A 141 10.66 -19.48 7.07
C VAL A 141 9.70 -18.47 6.46
N THR A 142 8.60 -18.96 5.87
CA THR A 142 7.54 -18.14 5.28
C THR A 142 6.25 -18.34 6.06
N GLU A 143 5.71 -17.26 6.62
CA GLU A 143 4.50 -17.29 7.46
C GLU A 143 3.60 -16.08 7.17
N ASP A 144 2.32 -16.23 7.47
CA ASP A 144 1.34 -15.15 7.34
C ASP A 144 1.26 -14.32 8.63
N LEU A 145 1.41 -13.00 8.46
CA LEU A 145 1.23 -11.99 9.49
C LEU A 145 -0.10 -11.24 9.24
N PRO A 146 -1.13 -11.41 10.08
CA PRO A 146 -2.36 -10.63 9.99
C PRO A 146 -2.09 -9.13 10.15
N LEU A 147 -2.75 -8.30 9.33
CA LEU A 147 -2.65 -6.84 9.37
C LEU A 147 -3.99 -6.23 9.76
N ASP A 148 -3.97 -5.33 10.73
CA ASP A 148 -5.07 -4.40 10.99
C ASP A 148 -4.87 -3.16 10.10
N VAL A 149 -5.75 -2.96 9.13
CA VAL A 149 -5.61 -1.93 8.09
C VAL A 149 -6.72 -0.89 8.23
N SER A 150 -6.31 0.37 8.33
CA SER A 150 -7.19 1.53 8.32
C SER A 150 -6.89 2.41 7.12
N ILE A 151 -7.93 2.78 6.38
CA ILE A 151 -7.84 3.68 5.23
C ILE A 151 -8.67 4.93 5.57
N ALA A 152 -7.99 6.04 5.80
CA ALA A 152 -8.62 7.33 6.08
C ALA A 152 -8.57 8.23 4.84
N GLU A 153 -9.61 9.06 4.66
CA GLU A 153 -9.71 9.99 3.51
C GLU A 153 -9.51 9.26 2.16
N GLU A 154 -9.91 7.98 2.10
CA GLU A 154 -9.73 7.05 0.98
C GLU A 154 -8.28 6.74 0.58
N ARG A 155 -7.27 7.42 1.11
CA ARG A 155 -5.90 7.37 0.58
C ARG A 155 -4.79 7.24 1.61
N ARG A 156 -5.02 7.60 2.87
CA ARG A 156 -4.03 7.44 3.95
C ARG A 156 -4.19 6.05 4.54
N VAL A 157 -3.23 5.19 4.29
CA VAL A 157 -3.27 3.80 4.75
C VAL A 157 -2.34 3.63 5.93
N THR A 158 -2.88 3.10 7.02
CA THR A 158 -2.10 2.63 8.17
C THR A 158 -2.31 1.12 8.30
N MET A 159 -1.22 0.36 8.40
CA MET A 159 -1.27 -1.08 8.65
C MET A 159 -0.52 -1.37 9.95
N LYS A 160 -1.17 -2.06 10.88
CA LYS A 160 -0.58 -2.46 12.15
C LYS A 160 -0.56 -3.97 12.27
N ALA A 161 0.49 -4.49 12.89
CA ALA A 161 0.58 -5.92 13.14
C ALA A 161 1.37 -6.20 14.40
N LYS A 162 1.12 -7.37 14.98
CA LYS A 162 1.91 -7.92 16.09
C LYS A 162 2.58 -9.20 15.63
N MET A 163 3.88 -9.11 15.38
CA MET A 163 4.70 -10.23 14.97
C MET A 163 5.11 -11.05 16.20
N ASP A 164 4.97 -12.37 16.11
CA ASP A 164 5.57 -13.33 17.04
C ASP A 164 6.78 -13.98 16.36
N LEU A 165 7.98 -13.63 16.82
CA LEU A 165 9.25 -14.09 16.26
C LEU A 165 9.39 -15.62 16.28
N LYS A 166 8.66 -16.33 17.15
CA LYS A 166 8.68 -17.79 17.19
C LYS A 166 8.21 -18.39 15.86
N LYS A 167 7.24 -17.78 15.19
CA LYS A 167 6.70 -18.27 13.91
C LYS A 167 7.76 -18.34 12.81
N TRP A 168 8.76 -17.44 12.85
CA TRP A 168 9.87 -17.42 11.90
C TRP A 168 11.14 -18.11 12.45
N ASN A 169 11.01 -18.99 13.45
CA ASN A 169 12.13 -19.68 14.09
C ASN A 169 13.23 -18.73 14.62
N ALA A 170 12.87 -17.49 15.01
CA ALA A 170 13.84 -16.44 15.36
C ALA A 170 14.22 -16.41 16.86
N LEU A 171 13.78 -17.37 17.67
CA LEU A 171 14.08 -17.38 19.11
C LEU A 171 15.58 -17.56 19.42
N ASN A 172 16.31 -18.33 18.62
CA ASN A 172 17.77 -18.49 18.79
C ASN A 172 18.52 -17.18 18.49
N ALA A 173 18.06 -16.44 17.47
CA ALA A 173 18.59 -15.12 17.16
C ALA A 173 18.27 -14.11 18.29
N LEU A 174 17.06 -14.18 18.85
CA LEU A 174 16.65 -13.35 19.98
C LEU A 174 17.51 -13.64 21.23
N GLU A 175 17.79 -14.91 21.49
CA GLU A 175 18.68 -15.33 22.58
C GLU A 175 20.11 -14.81 22.36
N THR A 176 20.62 -14.90 21.14
CA THR A 176 21.94 -14.36 20.76
C THR A 176 22.02 -12.85 21.02
N LEU A 177 20.99 -12.10 20.61
CA LEU A 177 20.89 -10.67 20.92
C LEU A 177 20.84 -10.41 22.43
N ASN A 178 20.06 -11.17 23.18
CA ASN A 178 19.96 -10.99 24.61
C ASN A 178 21.31 -11.21 25.32
N LYS A 179 22.07 -12.24 24.92
CA LYS A 179 23.40 -12.53 25.49
C LYS A 179 24.37 -11.37 25.31
N VAL A 180 24.41 -10.75 24.12
CA VAL A 180 25.31 -9.61 23.84
C VAL A 180 24.83 -8.28 24.45
N CYS A 181 23.61 -8.24 24.96
CA CYS A 181 22.98 -7.09 25.61
C CYS A 181 22.57 -7.38 27.05
N LEU A 182 23.15 -8.41 27.68
CA LEU A 182 22.64 -9.00 28.91
C LEU A 182 22.41 -7.98 30.02
N ASP A 183 23.37 -7.09 30.25
CA ASP A 183 23.28 -6.03 31.25
C ASP A 183 22.30 -4.92 30.87
N LEU A 184 22.27 -4.51 29.60
CA LEU A 184 21.35 -3.47 29.11
C LEU A 184 19.88 -3.93 29.04
N HIS A 185 19.66 -5.25 29.08
CA HIS A 185 18.35 -5.90 29.07
C HIS A 185 17.94 -6.42 30.46
N LYS A 186 18.80 -6.22 31.47
CA LYS A 186 18.54 -6.57 32.87
C LYS A 186 17.59 -5.56 33.51
N GLY A 187 16.48 -6.05 34.06
CA GLY A 187 15.54 -5.25 34.83
C GLY A 187 16.05 -4.94 36.24
N ALA A 188 15.29 -4.11 36.98
CA ALA A 188 15.56 -3.82 38.39
C ALA A 188 15.43 -5.07 39.30
N ASP A 189 14.79 -6.12 38.79
CA ASP A 189 14.68 -7.44 39.42
C ASP A 189 15.90 -8.34 39.14
N GLY A 190 16.92 -7.85 38.43
CA GLY A 190 18.11 -8.60 38.08
C GLY A 190 17.93 -9.58 36.91
N VAL A 191 16.73 -9.68 36.32
CA VAL A 191 16.43 -10.61 35.23
C VAL A 191 16.68 -9.94 33.88
N SER A 192 17.50 -10.56 33.03
CA SER A 192 17.66 -10.13 31.63
C SER A 192 16.58 -10.72 30.75
N LYS A 193 15.88 -9.87 30.00
CA LYS A 193 14.79 -10.31 29.13
C LYS A 193 14.74 -9.52 27.82
N THR A 194 14.48 -10.24 26.73
CA THR A 194 14.08 -9.69 25.43
C THR A 194 12.81 -10.41 25.02
N TRP A 195 11.79 -9.68 24.61
CA TRP A 195 10.49 -10.25 24.28
C TRP A 195 10.43 -10.70 22.82
N GLU A 196 9.68 -11.76 22.55
CA GLU A 196 9.51 -12.34 21.21
C GLU A 196 8.46 -11.61 20.37
N ASP A 197 7.65 -10.75 20.99
CA ASP A 197 6.66 -9.95 20.29
C ASP A 197 7.21 -8.61 19.81
N VAL A 198 6.90 -8.28 18.55
CA VAL A 198 7.30 -7.04 17.88
C VAL A 198 6.06 -6.38 17.28
N ASP A 199 5.80 -5.13 17.65
CA ASP A 199 4.73 -4.34 17.05
C ASP A 199 5.26 -3.69 15.78
N ILE A 200 4.51 -3.78 14.69
CA ILE A 200 4.84 -3.22 13.37
C ILE A 200 3.78 -2.16 13.02
N GLU A 201 4.24 -1.02 12.52
CA GLU A 201 3.39 0.04 11.99
C GLU A 201 3.91 0.48 10.62
N ILE A 202 3.02 0.42 9.62
CA ILE A 202 3.28 0.85 8.27
C ILE A 202 2.34 2.00 7.96
N SER A 203 2.87 3.06 7.35
CA SER A 203 2.06 4.18 6.87
C SER A 203 2.42 4.47 5.42
N THR A 204 1.41 4.68 4.59
CA THR A 204 1.59 5.06 3.19
C THR A 204 0.44 5.94 2.71
N TYR A 205 0.59 6.50 1.51
CA TYR A 205 -0.41 7.33 0.86
C TYR A 205 -0.62 6.89 -0.58
N LEU A 206 -1.89 6.59 -0.93
CA LEU A 206 -2.30 6.19 -2.27
C LEU A 206 -2.53 7.43 -3.13
N ARG A 207 -1.58 7.67 -4.04
CA ARG A 207 -1.55 8.86 -4.91
C ARG A 207 -2.57 8.77 -6.04
N ASP A 208 -2.92 9.93 -6.57
CA ASP A 208 -3.58 10.07 -7.86
C ASP A 208 -2.63 9.82 -9.04
N LYS A 209 -3.23 9.75 -10.24
CA LYS A 209 -2.55 9.54 -11.52
C LYS A 209 -1.50 10.60 -11.83
#